data_AF-A0A974DB63-F1
#
_entry.id   AF-A0A974DB63-F1
#
_cell.length_a   1.000
_cell.length_b   1.000
_cell.length_c   1.000
_cell.angle_alpha   90.00
_cell.angle_beta   90.00
_cell.angle_gamma   90.00
#
_symmetry.space_group_name_H-M   'P 1'
#
loop_
_entity.id
_entity.type
_entity.pdbx_description
1 polymer ?
#
loop_
_entity_poly.entity_id
_entity_poly.type
_entity_poly.pdbx_seq_one_letter_code
_entity_poly.pdbx_strand_id
1 'polypeptide(L)'
;MTKSLCFCLSQLASLCQRLDNLWEEYAGGVVLFAWMQFLKEETLDYLKINSPYEIPVCEFGSHSTNNNNCETSDTCCATGSAQAEIWDKRAIQDVESVSALIECILDFNEAQLKKCFDSKSYMCNICFSEKLGSECTHFKDCQHIYCNVCLKDYYTVQIRDGQVQALNCPEPKCSSVATPAQVKLLVGEKLFSRYDRLLLQSSLDLMADVLYCPRPSCQTPVVLEPGGTMGICSNCNYAFCTLCKMAYHAVAYCNITPG
;
A
#
# COMPACT_ATOMS: atom_id res chain seq x y z
N MET A 1 -29.08 13.71 1.78
CA MET A 1 -27.71 13.90 1.26
C MET A 1 -27.00 14.85 2.19
N THR A 2 -26.29 14.32 3.19
CA THR A 2 -25.39 15.09 4.03
C THR A 2 -24.20 15.50 3.17
N LYS A 3 -24.08 16.79 2.84
CA LYS A 3 -22.89 17.32 2.19
C LYS A 3 -21.81 17.39 3.27
N SER A 4 -20.91 16.42 3.30
CA SER A 4 -19.74 16.48 4.18
C SER A 4 -18.76 17.50 3.60
N LEU A 5 -18.73 18.70 4.20
CA LEU A 5 -17.75 19.73 3.88
C LEU A 5 -16.54 19.51 4.79
N CYS A 6 -15.35 19.43 4.21
CA CYS A 6 -14.11 19.31 4.98
C CYS A 6 -13.68 20.70 5.43
N PHE A 7 -13.96 21.05 6.69
CA PHE A 7 -13.46 22.29 7.27
C PHE A 7 -12.09 22.06 7.89
N CYS A 8 -11.20 23.01 7.64
CA CYS A 8 -9.96 23.08 8.37
C CYS A 8 -10.24 23.54 9.81
N LEU A 9 -9.35 23.16 10.73
CA LEU A 9 -9.51 23.44 12.14
C LEU A 9 -9.79 24.96 12.34
N SER A 10 -9.02 25.87 11.74
CA SER A 10 -9.18 27.33 11.96
C SER A 10 -10.52 27.88 11.46
N GLN A 11 -11.09 27.25 10.43
CA GLN A 11 -12.43 27.54 9.93
C GLN A 11 -13.50 27.07 10.92
N LEU A 12 -13.34 25.89 11.52
CA LEU A 12 -14.21 25.39 12.60
C LEU A 12 -14.17 26.30 13.83
N ALA A 13 -12.99 26.78 14.23
CA ALA A 13 -12.85 27.72 15.34
C ALA A 13 -13.55 29.06 15.03
N SER A 14 -13.37 29.59 13.82
CA SER A 14 -14.06 30.81 13.36
C SER A 14 -15.58 30.63 13.31
N LEU A 15 -16.04 29.45 12.90
CA LEU A 15 -17.46 29.09 12.91
C LEU A 15 -18.03 29.05 14.34
N CYS A 16 -17.33 28.41 15.28
CA CYS A 16 -17.73 28.36 16.69
C CYS A 16 -17.84 29.77 17.29
N GLN A 17 -16.85 30.63 17.01
CA GLN A 17 -16.87 32.02 17.46
C GLN A 17 -18.05 32.80 16.86
N ARG A 18 -18.39 32.59 15.58
CA ARG A 18 -19.55 33.24 14.97
C ARG A 18 -20.88 32.76 15.56
N LEU A 19 -20.99 31.47 15.89
CA LEU A 19 -22.16 30.93 16.57
C LEU A 19 -22.33 31.51 17.98
N ASP A 20 -21.24 31.71 18.71
CA ASP A 20 -21.29 32.37 20.03
C ASP A 20 -21.73 33.83 19.92
N ASN A 21 -21.24 34.57 18.92
CA ASN A 21 -21.69 35.95 18.68
C ASN A 21 -23.20 36.00 18.39
N LEU A 22 -23.73 35.07 17.59
CA LEU A 22 -25.16 34.97 17.33
C LEU A 22 -25.96 34.61 18.60
N TRP A 23 -25.37 33.86 19.53
CA TRP A 23 -25.99 33.59 20.83
C TRP A 23 -26.10 34.86 21.69
N GLU A 24 -25.03 35.67 21.74
CA GLU A 24 -25.03 36.93 22.49
C GLU A 24 -25.96 37.98 21.86
N GLU A 25 -25.99 38.09 20.53
CA GLU A 25 -26.88 39.01 19.80
C GLU A 25 -28.38 38.71 20.05
N TYR A 26 -28.72 37.43 20.20
CA TYR A 26 -30.09 36.97 20.46
C TYR A 26 -30.34 36.64 21.95
N ALA A 27 -29.54 37.22 22.86
CA ALA A 27 -29.68 37.00 24.30
C ALA A 27 -31.12 37.27 24.78
N GLY A 28 -31.77 36.24 25.31
CA GLY A 28 -33.17 36.28 25.77
C GLY A 28 -34.21 35.73 24.80
N GLY A 29 -33.81 35.23 23.61
CA GLY A 29 -34.67 34.57 22.61
C GLY A 29 -34.23 33.15 22.24
N VAL A 30 -34.90 32.54 21.25
CA VAL A 30 -34.55 31.20 20.73
C VAL A 30 -33.50 31.33 19.62
N VAL A 31 -32.27 30.88 19.90
CA VAL A 31 -31.13 31.00 18.96
C VAL A 31 -31.16 30.01 17.78
N LEU A 32 -31.89 28.89 17.91
CA LEU A 32 -31.79 27.74 16.99
C LEU A 32 -32.05 28.10 15.52
N PHE A 33 -33.02 29.00 15.29
CA PHE A 33 -33.34 29.44 13.93
C PHE A 33 -32.20 30.27 13.33
N ALA A 34 -31.62 31.19 14.11
CA ALA A 34 -30.50 32.01 13.67
C ALA A 34 -29.26 31.15 13.35
N TRP A 35 -28.94 30.17 14.21
CA TRP A 35 -27.87 29.21 13.95
C TRP A 35 -28.13 28.38 12.69
N MET A 36 -29.33 27.81 12.52
CA MET A 36 -29.64 27.02 11.33
C MET A 36 -29.58 27.84 10.03
N GLN A 37 -30.05 29.09 10.07
CA GLN A 37 -30.02 29.98 8.92
C GLN A 37 -28.58 30.33 8.54
N PHE A 38 -27.74 30.72 9.51
CA PHE A 38 -26.33 30.99 9.29
C PHE A 38 -25.59 29.76 8.75
N LEU A 39 -25.77 28.60 9.38
CA LEU A 39 -25.12 27.34 9.00
C LEU A 39 -25.47 26.91 7.57
N LYS A 40 -26.69 27.19 7.12
CA LYS A 40 -27.19 26.74 5.83
C LYS A 40 -26.92 27.71 4.68
N GLU A 41 -27.06 29.01 4.94
CA GLU A 41 -27.10 30.02 3.87
C GLU A 41 -25.85 30.93 3.86
N GLU A 42 -25.19 31.15 5.00
CA GLU A 42 -24.14 32.19 5.12
C GLU A 42 -22.74 31.62 5.41
N THR A 43 -22.64 30.34 5.77
CA THR A 43 -21.38 29.73 6.23
C THR A 43 -20.30 29.66 5.17
N LEU A 44 -20.65 29.31 3.93
CA LEU A 44 -19.66 29.21 2.85
C LEU A 44 -19.09 30.58 2.49
N ASP A 45 -19.93 31.60 2.40
CA ASP A 45 -19.53 32.99 2.15
C ASP A 45 -18.68 33.53 3.32
N TYR A 46 -19.09 33.24 4.55
CA TYR A 46 -18.35 33.63 5.75
C TYR A 46 -16.95 33.01 5.80
N LEU A 47 -16.83 31.73 5.44
CA LEU A 47 -15.55 31.01 5.37
C LEU A 47 -14.79 31.22 4.05
N LYS A 48 -15.35 32.03 3.13
CA LYS A 48 -14.79 32.32 1.79
C LYS A 48 -14.53 31.06 0.95
N ILE A 49 -15.40 30.06 1.08
CA ILE A 49 -15.34 28.82 0.31
C ILE A 49 -16.25 29.00 -0.91
N ASN A 50 -15.67 29.08 -2.10
CA ASN A 50 -16.41 29.38 -3.33
C ASN A 50 -17.08 28.13 -3.92
N SER A 51 -16.62 26.94 -3.51
CA SER A 51 -17.15 25.67 -4.01
C SER A 51 -17.14 24.59 -2.93
N PRO A 52 -18.19 23.76 -2.83
CA PRO A 52 -18.20 22.61 -1.91
C PRO A 52 -17.15 21.53 -2.23
N TYR A 53 -16.42 21.66 -3.34
CA TYR A 53 -15.30 20.79 -3.72
C TYR A 53 -13.92 21.39 -3.40
N GLU A 54 -13.86 22.62 -2.89
CA GLU A 54 -12.60 23.19 -2.41
C GLU A 54 -12.16 22.43 -1.15
N ILE A 55 -10.94 21.91 -1.18
CA ILE A 55 -10.29 21.29 -0.02
C ILE A 55 -9.36 22.36 0.58
N PRO A 56 -9.71 22.97 1.73
CA PRO A 56 -8.86 23.94 2.37
C PRO A 56 -7.61 23.23 2.89
N VAL A 57 -6.46 23.48 2.26
CA VAL A 57 -5.17 22.98 2.76
C VAL A 57 -4.71 23.97 3.82
N CYS A 58 -4.84 23.60 5.09
CA CYS A 58 -4.24 24.37 6.18
C CYS A 58 -2.79 23.93 6.35
N GLU A 59 -1.85 24.87 6.16
CA GLU A 59 -0.42 24.66 6.37
C GLU A 59 -0.19 24.43 7.87
N PHE A 60 -0.05 23.17 8.27
CA PHE A 60 0.39 22.83 9.62
C PHE A 60 1.88 23.17 9.74
N GLY A 61 2.19 24.27 10.44
CA GLY A 61 3.53 24.52 10.94
C GLY A 61 3.97 23.33 11.79
N SER A 62 5.02 22.64 11.34
CA SER A 62 5.58 21.50 12.04
C SER A 62 6.11 21.95 13.41
N HIS A 63 5.41 21.63 14.49
CA HIS A 63 6.01 21.70 15.83
C HIS A 63 5.76 20.41 16.58
N SER A 64 6.84 19.62 16.64
CA SER A 64 7.03 18.44 17.46
C SER A 64 6.50 18.63 18.88
N THR A 65 5.49 17.86 19.28
CA THR A 65 5.18 17.66 20.69
C THR A 65 6.26 16.78 21.31
N ASN A 66 7.33 17.44 21.77
CA ASN A 66 8.32 16.84 22.65
C ASN A 66 7.69 16.78 24.04
N ASN A 67 7.25 15.58 24.44
CA ASN A 67 6.58 15.35 25.71
C ASN A 67 7.63 15.22 26.82
N ASN A 68 7.85 16.27 27.60
CA ASN A 68 8.61 16.19 28.85
C ASN A 68 7.81 16.86 29.98
N ASN A 69 7.41 16.04 30.95
CA ASN A 69 6.88 16.44 32.25
C ASN A 69 7.85 17.36 33.01
N CYS A 70 7.35 18.37 33.73
CA CYS A 70 7.89 18.71 35.05
C CYS A 70 6.95 19.64 35.83
N GLU A 71 6.74 19.28 37.09
CA GLU A 71 5.96 19.96 38.13
C GLU A 71 6.76 21.11 38.79
N THR A 72 6.03 22.18 39.13
CA THR A 72 6.22 23.11 40.27
C THR A 72 7.58 23.80 40.53
N SER A 73 7.60 25.13 40.32
CA SER A 73 7.74 26.19 41.35
C SER A 73 8.56 27.42 40.90
N ASP A 74 8.03 28.57 41.30
CA ASP A 74 8.68 29.86 41.61
C ASP A 74 9.25 30.81 40.53
N THR A 75 8.54 31.95 40.40
CA THR A 75 9.06 33.33 40.45
C THR A 75 9.73 33.99 39.21
N CYS A 76 8.89 34.82 38.56
CA CYS A 76 9.07 36.21 38.05
C CYS A 76 9.71 36.60 36.69
N CYS A 77 8.91 37.41 35.97
CA CYS A 77 9.19 38.57 35.10
C CYS A 77 10.00 38.43 33.80
N ALA A 78 9.32 38.50 32.64
CA ALA A 78 9.19 39.72 31.81
C ALA A 78 9.05 39.42 30.30
N THR A 79 8.05 40.08 29.70
CA THR A 79 7.96 40.56 28.30
C THR A 79 8.10 39.57 27.13
N GLY A 80 6.98 39.32 26.45
CA GLY A 80 6.93 38.78 25.09
C GLY A 80 5.58 38.14 24.77
N SER A 81 4.70 38.88 24.09
CA SER A 81 3.38 38.42 23.65
C SER A 81 3.54 37.35 22.56
N ALA A 82 3.52 36.08 22.95
CA ALA A 82 3.16 34.99 22.05
C ALA A 82 1.66 34.72 22.27
N GLN A 83 0.82 35.15 21.33
CA GLN A 83 -0.56 34.69 21.26
C GLN A 83 -0.49 33.16 21.14
N ALA A 84 -0.69 32.47 22.26
CA ALA A 84 -1.09 31.07 22.22
C ALA A 84 -2.44 31.06 21.50
N GLU A 85 -2.50 30.57 20.27
CA GLU A 85 -3.76 30.31 19.59
C GLU A 85 -4.51 29.27 20.43
N ILE A 86 -5.42 29.76 21.26
CA ILE A 86 -6.33 28.93 22.05
C ILE A 86 -7.24 28.26 21.04
N TRP A 87 -6.93 27.01 20.73
CA TRP A 87 -7.78 26.19 19.90
C TRP A 87 -9.15 25.99 20.58
N ASP A 88 -10.25 26.38 19.92
CA ASP A 88 -11.60 26.14 20.47
C ASP A 88 -11.79 24.63 20.64
N LYS A 89 -12.02 24.16 21.88
CA LYS A 89 -12.20 22.74 22.21
C LYS A 89 -13.37 22.08 21.47
N ARG A 90 -14.30 22.89 20.92
CA ARG A 90 -15.44 22.44 20.12
C ARG A 90 -15.11 22.25 18.64
N ALA A 91 -13.99 22.78 18.16
CA ALA A 91 -13.52 22.61 16.79
C ALA A 91 -12.84 21.24 16.64
N ILE A 92 -13.66 20.20 16.46
CA ILE A 92 -13.21 18.83 16.19
C ILE A 92 -13.13 18.65 14.67
N GLN A 93 -11.94 18.30 14.16
CA GLN A 93 -11.77 17.96 12.75
C GLN A 93 -11.98 16.45 12.57
N ASP A 94 -12.95 16.08 11.75
CA ASP A 94 -13.29 14.68 11.48
C ASP A 94 -12.21 13.93 10.68
N VAL A 95 -11.27 14.66 10.07
CA VAL A 95 -10.23 14.10 9.20
C VAL A 95 -8.86 14.67 9.58
N GLU A 96 -8.01 13.82 10.17
CA GLU A 96 -6.71 14.18 10.74
C GLU A 96 -5.73 14.77 9.72
N SER A 97 -5.86 14.46 8.42
CA SER A 97 -5.09 15.09 7.36
C SER A 97 -5.72 14.98 5.98
N VAL A 98 -5.41 15.92 5.08
CA VAL A 98 -5.80 15.87 3.66
C VAL A 98 -5.23 14.62 2.98
N SER A 99 -4.03 14.17 3.37
CA SER A 99 -3.42 12.93 2.85
C SER A 99 -4.26 11.70 3.18
N ALA A 100 -4.74 11.56 4.42
CA ALA A 100 -5.63 10.46 4.79
C ALA A 100 -6.97 10.51 4.03
N LEU A 101 -7.47 11.72 3.74
CA LEU A 101 -8.67 11.89 2.92
C LEU A 101 -8.46 11.41 1.48
N ILE A 102 -7.30 11.75 0.89
CA ILE A 102 -6.95 11.32 -0.47
C ILE A 102 -6.91 9.80 -0.55
N GLU A 103 -6.26 9.13 0.41
CA GLU A 103 -6.24 7.67 0.48
C GLU A 103 -7.67 7.09 0.57
N CYS A 104 -8.51 7.63 1.46
CA CYS A 104 -9.90 7.20 1.58
C CYS A 104 -10.70 7.36 0.27
N ILE A 105 -10.50 8.46 -0.47
CA ILE A 105 -11.16 8.72 -1.75
C ILE A 105 -10.69 7.73 -2.82
N LEU A 106 -9.39 7.46 -2.88
CA LEU A 106 -8.82 6.50 -3.84
C LEU A 106 -9.33 5.09 -3.56
N ASP A 107 -9.35 4.66 -2.30
CA ASP A 107 -9.89 3.37 -1.87
C ASP A 107 -11.37 3.24 -2.19
N PHE A 108 -12.15 4.28 -1.91
CA PHE A 108 -13.57 4.30 -2.23
C PHE A 108 -13.80 4.20 -3.75
N ASN A 109 -13.06 4.96 -4.54
CA ASN A 109 -13.14 4.92 -6.00
C ASN A 109 -12.78 3.53 -6.53
N GLU A 110 -11.70 2.91 -6.05
CA GLU A 110 -11.33 1.54 -6.44
C GLU A 110 -12.42 0.53 -6.06
N ALA A 111 -13.01 0.64 -4.87
CA ALA A 111 -14.10 -0.22 -4.45
C ALA A 111 -15.35 -0.05 -5.32
N GLN A 112 -15.70 1.17 -5.75
CA GLN A 112 -16.82 1.41 -6.65
C GLN A 112 -16.56 0.88 -8.07
N LEU A 113 -15.35 1.09 -8.60
CA LEU A 113 -14.94 0.53 -9.89
C LEU A 113 -15.00 -1.00 -9.86
N LYS A 114 -14.54 -1.61 -8.77
CA LYS A 114 -14.62 -3.07 -8.57
C LYS A 114 -16.07 -3.54 -8.55
N LYS A 115 -16.96 -2.89 -7.81
CA LYS A 115 -18.39 -3.24 -7.80
C LYS A 115 -19.04 -3.14 -9.18
N CYS A 116 -18.72 -2.07 -9.91
CA CYS A 116 -19.20 -1.87 -11.27
C CYS A 116 -18.71 -2.98 -12.20
N PHE A 117 -17.44 -3.35 -12.11
CA PHE A 117 -16.86 -4.48 -12.83
C PHE A 117 -17.56 -5.79 -12.47
N ASP A 118 -17.67 -6.10 -11.17
CA ASP A 118 -18.25 -7.35 -10.67
C ASP A 118 -19.72 -7.53 -11.11
N SER A 119 -20.45 -6.42 -11.34
CA SER A 119 -21.84 -6.42 -11.80
C SER A 119 -22.04 -6.62 -13.31
N LYS A 120 -21.00 -6.43 -14.11
CA LYS A 120 -21.07 -6.54 -15.58
C LYS A 120 -20.66 -7.94 -16.04
N SER A 121 -21.20 -8.37 -17.18
CA SER A 121 -20.76 -9.59 -17.85
C SER A 121 -19.67 -9.31 -18.87
N TYR A 122 -18.75 -10.26 -18.99
CA TYR A 122 -17.61 -10.23 -19.92
C TYR A 122 -17.48 -11.58 -20.61
N MET A 123 -17.15 -11.56 -21.90
CA MET A 123 -16.88 -12.76 -22.68
C MET A 123 -15.41 -13.16 -22.52
N CYS A 124 -15.15 -14.40 -22.10
CA CYS A 124 -13.79 -14.91 -21.99
C CYS A 124 -13.30 -15.43 -23.35
N ASN A 125 -12.19 -14.91 -23.86
CA ASN A 125 -11.62 -15.32 -25.16
C ASN A 125 -10.92 -16.69 -25.18
N ILE A 126 -10.85 -17.40 -24.04
CA ILE A 126 -10.27 -18.75 -23.96
C ILE A 126 -11.36 -19.82 -24.08
N CYS A 127 -12.46 -19.69 -23.32
CA CYS A 127 -13.57 -20.64 -23.33
C CYS A 127 -14.82 -20.14 -24.06
N PHE A 128 -14.78 -18.92 -24.63
CA PHE A 128 -15.88 -18.27 -25.35
C PHE A 128 -17.21 -18.24 -24.59
N SER A 129 -17.14 -18.17 -23.27
CA SER A 129 -18.31 -18.12 -22.38
C SER A 129 -18.44 -16.76 -21.72
N GLU A 130 -19.67 -16.27 -21.57
CA GLU A 130 -19.97 -15.08 -20.77
C GLU A 130 -19.93 -15.39 -19.28
N LYS A 131 -19.26 -14.52 -18.53
CA LYS A 131 -19.05 -14.64 -17.08
C LYS A 131 -19.21 -13.28 -16.42
N LEU A 132 -19.70 -13.25 -15.18
CA LEU A 132 -19.75 -12.03 -14.39
C LEU A 132 -18.33 -11.55 -14.06
N GLY A 133 -18.15 -10.25 -13.89
CA GLY A 133 -16.86 -9.67 -13.48
C GLY A 133 -16.32 -10.27 -12.20
N SER A 134 -17.20 -10.67 -11.27
CA SER A 134 -16.81 -11.36 -10.03
C SER A 134 -16.12 -12.71 -10.26
N GLU A 135 -16.39 -13.36 -11.40
CA GLU A 135 -15.77 -14.62 -11.84
C GLU A 135 -14.63 -14.40 -12.85
N CYS A 136 -14.24 -13.14 -13.08
CA CYS A 136 -13.22 -12.76 -14.03
C CYS A 136 -12.07 -12.02 -13.35
N THR A 137 -10.89 -12.12 -13.93
CA THR A 137 -9.74 -11.30 -13.54
C THR A 137 -9.45 -10.30 -14.66
N HIS A 138 -9.28 -9.04 -14.26
CA HIS A 138 -8.95 -7.93 -15.13
C HIS A 138 -7.49 -7.51 -14.92
N PHE A 139 -6.70 -7.50 -16.00
CA PHE A 139 -5.32 -7.05 -15.98
C PHE A 139 -5.26 -5.54 -16.18
N LYS A 140 -4.97 -4.77 -15.13
CA LYS A 140 -4.98 -3.29 -15.21
C LYS A 140 -3.97 -2.74 -16.24
N ASP A 141 -2.83 -3.40 -16.43
CA ASP A 141 -1.77 -2.92 -17.33
C ASP A 141 -2.09 -3.11 -18.82
N CYS A 142 -2.84 -4.15 -19.18
CA CYS A 142 -3.16 -4.48 -20.58
C CYS A 142 -4.66 -4.52 -20.91
N GLN A 143 -5.52 -4.30 -19.92
CA GLN A 143 -6.99 -4.28 -20.00
C GLN A 143 -7.66 -5.57 -20.46
N HIS A 144 -6.93 -6.69 -20.55
CA HIS A 144 -7.51 -7.98 -20.90
C HIS A 144 -8.31 -8.59 -19.74
N ILE A 145 -9.37 -9.31 -20.08
CA ILE A 145 -10.29 -9.93 -19.12
C ILE A 145 -10.45 -11.40 -19.47
N TYR A 146 -10.24 -12.27 -18.48
CA TYR A 146 -10.47 -13.70 -18.63
C TYR A 146 -11.17 -14.26 -17.40
N CYS A 147 -11.94 -15.33 -17.58
CA CYS A 147 -12.57 -15.99 -16.44
C CYS A 147 -11.52 -16.68 -15.56
N ASN A 148 -11.81 -16.72 -14.26
CA ASN A 148 -10.91 -17.25 -13.25
C ASN A 148 -10.61 -18.74 -13.46
N VAL A 149 -11.56 -19.49 -14.04
CA VAL A 149 -11.38 -20.92 -14.37
C VAL A 149 -10.27 -21.09 -15.40
N CYS A 150 -10.37 -20.41 -16.55
CA CYS A 150 -9.37 -20.51 -17.61
C CYS A 150 -7.99 -20.02 -17.18
N LEU A 151 -7.93 -18.92 -16.42
CA LEU A 151 -6.66 -18.42 -15.89
C LEU A 151 -6.02 -19.38 -14.89
N LYS A 152 -6.83 -19.98 -14.02
CA LYS A 152 -6.34 -20.98 -13.07
C LYS A 152 -5.74 -22.18 -13.80
N ASP A 153 -6.41 -22.69 -14.82
CA ASP A 153 -5.90 -23.84 -15.59
C ASP A 153 -4.61 -23.46 -16.34
N TYR A 154 -4.60 -22.31 -16.99
CA TYR A 154 -3.42 -21.76 -17.68
C TYR A 154 -2.21 -21.65 -16.75
N TYR A 155 -2.37 -21.01 -15.58
CA TYR A 155 -1.28 -20.89 -14.61
C TYR A 155 -0.90 -22.22 -13.98
N THR A 156 -1.85 -23.12 -13.77
CA THR A 156 -1.54 -24.46 -13.25
C THR A 156 -0.61 -25.23 -14.19
N VAL A 157 -0.83 -25.13 -15.50
CA VAL A 157 0.05 -25.74 -16.51
C VAL A 157 1.44 -25.08 -16.48
N GLN A 158 1.52 -23.74 -16.52
CA GLN A 158 2.82 -23.05 -16.51
C GLN A 158 3.66 -23.36 -15.25
N ILE A 159 3.04 -23.37 -14.08
CA ILE A 159 3.72 -23.69 -12.81
C ILE A 159 4.17 -25.16 -12.77
N ARG A 160 3.43 -26.07 -13.42
CA ARG A 160 3.83 -27.48 -13.54
C ARG A 160 5.02 -27.65 -14.47
N ASP A 161 5.00 -26.96 -15.60
CA ASP A 161 6.05 -26.98 -16.62
C ASP A 161 7.33 -26.23 -16.22
N GLY A 162 7.31 -25.56 -15.06
CA GLY A 162 8.47 -24.85 -14.52
C GLY A 162 8.70 -23.46 -15.12
N GLN A 163 7.75 -22.98 -15.92
CA GLN A 163 7.75 -21.62 -16.46
C GLN A 163 7.23 -20.65 -15.38
N VAL A 164 8.15 -20.12 -14.58
CA VAL A 164 7.81 -19.30 -13.40
C VAL A 164 8.39 -17.90 -13.41
N GLN A 165 9.25 -17.56 -14.37
CA GLN A 165 9.90 -16.24 -14.41
C GLN A 165 8.90 -15.09 -14.60
N ALA A 166 7.77 -15.35 -15.25
CA ALA A 166 6.63 -14.45 -15.29
C ALA A 166 5.37 -15.20 -15.74
N LEU A 167 4.35 -15.27 -14.86
CA LEU A 167 3.03 -15.73 -15.27
C LEU A 167 2.33 -14.61 -16.04
N ASN A 168 2.41 -14.68 -17.37
CA ASN A 168 1.95 -13.62 -18.25
C ASN A 168 0.43 -13.64 -18.50
N CYS A 169 -0.09 -12.54 -19.03
CA CYS A 169 -1.41 -12.49 -19.64
C CYS A 169 -1.51 -13.57 -20.75
N PRO A 170 -2.64 -14.28 -20.87
CA PRO A 170 -2.85 -15.26 -21.96
C PRO A 170 -2.91 -14.65 -23.37
N GLU A 171 -3.07 -13.32 -23.51
CA GLU A 171 -3.20 -12.68 -24.81
C GLU A 171 -1.89 -12.81 -25.63
N PRO A 172 -1.95 -13.26 -26.89
CA PRO A 172 -0.79 -13.30 -27.76
C PRO A 172 -0.10 -11.93 -27.87
N LYS A 173 1.23 -11.91 -27.77
CA LYS A 173 2.08 -10.70 -27.83
C LYS A 173 1.87 -9.72 -26.66
N CYS A 174 1.14 -10.10 -25.62
CA CYS A 174 1.07 -9.32 -24.40
C CYS A 174 2.20 -9.73 -23.44
N SER A 175 2.94 -8.74 -22.94
CA SER A 175 4.01 -8.93 -21.94
C SER A 175 3.60 -8.49 -20.54
N SER A 176 2.29 -8.29 -20.29
CA SER A 176 1.78 -7.97 -18.95
C SER A 176 1.90 -9.20 -18.06
N VAL A 177 2.40 -8.99 -16.84
CA VAL A 177 2.65 -10.04 -15.85
C VAL A 177 1.58 -9.98 -14.77
N ALA A 178 1.09 -11.14 -14.34
CA ALA A 178 0.18 -11.22 -13.22
C ALA A 178 0.91 -10.91 -11.90
N THR A 179 0.27 -10.12 -11.04
CA THR A 179 0.80 -9.88 -9.69
C THR A 179 0.76 -11.16 -8.84
N PRO A 180 1.71 -11.36 -7.89
CA PRO A 180 1.70 -12.53 -7.01
C PRO A 180 0.38 -12.71 -6.24
N ALA A 181 -0.26 -11.60 -5.84
CA ALA A 181 -1.56 -11.63 -5.16
C ALA A 181 -2.67 -12.22 -6.05
N GLN A 182 -2.74 -11.82 -7.33
CA GLN A 182 -3.69 -12.39 -8.29
C GLN A 182 -3.43 -13.89 -8.51
N VAL A 183 -2.17 -14.28 -8.68
CA VAL A 183 -1.79 -15.69 -8.85
C VAL A 183 -2.23 -16.50 -7.62
N LYS A 184 -1.92 -16.02 -6.41
CA LYS A 184 -2.30 -16.70 -5.16
C LYS A 184 -3.81 -16.92 -5.03
N LEU A 185 -4.61 -15.91 -5.40
CA LEU A 185 -6.08 -16.00 -5.39
C LEU A 185 -6.61 -17.02 -6.41
N LEU A 186 -5.99 -17.12 -7.60
CA LEU A 186 -6.45 -17.99 -8.68
C LEU A 186 -6.06 -19.46 -8.47
N VAL A 187 -4.78 -19.75 -8.19
CA VAL A 187 -4.28 -21.14 -8.12
C VAL A 187 -4.39 -21.74 -6.72
N GLY A 188 -4.60 -20.90 -5.70
CA GLY A 188 -4.65 -21.31 -4.30
C GLY A 188 -3.28 -21.59 -3.70
N GLU A 189 -3.26 -21.82 -2.39
CA GLU A 189 -2.04 -21.85 -1.58
C GLU A 189 -1.03 -22.92 -2.02
N LYS A 190 -1.47 -24.16 -2.27
CA LYS A 190 -0.57 -25.28 -2.61
C LYS A 190 0.24 -25.05 -3.88
N LEU A 191 -0.41 -24.57 -4.95
CA LEU A 191 0.26 -24.28 -6.22
C LEU A 191 1.08 -22.99 -6.12
N PHE A 192 0.58 -22.00 -5.37
CA PHE A 192 1.30 -20.77 -5.12
C PHE A 192 2.63 -21.01 -4.38
N SER A 193 2.68 -21.88 -3.36
CA SER A 193 3.94 -22.23 -2.69
C SER A 193 4.97 -22.86 -3.62
N ARG A 194 4.51 -23.65 -4.60
CA ARG A 194 5.41 -24.20 -5.64
C ARG A 194 5.91 -23.09 -6.56
N TYR A 195 5.02 -22.21 -7.02
CA TYR A 195 5.38 -21.04 -7.83
C TYR A 195 6.40 -20.14 -7.12
N ASP A 196 6.15 -19.79 -5.86
CA ASP A 196 7.02 -18.94 -5.04
C ASP A 196 8.42 -19.54 -4.87
N ARG A 197 8.49 -20.84 -4.55
CA ARG A 197 9.78 -21.55 -4.47
C ARG A 197 10.53 -21.55 -5.80
N LEU A 198 9.85 -21.81 -6.91
CA LEU A 198 10.47 -21.85 -8.22
C LEU A 198 10.91 -20.44 -8.67
N LEU A 199 10.12 -19.40 -8.35
CA LEU A 199 10.46 -18.02 -8.63
C LEU A 199 11.73 -17.62 -7.86
N LEU A 200 11.78 -17.92 -6.56
CA LEU A 200 12.97 -17.70 -5.73
C LEU A 200 14.19 -18.45 -6.29
N GLN A 201 14.04 -19.74 -6.58
CA GLN A 201 15.10 -20.56 -7.16
C GLN A 201 15.62 -19.93 -8.47
N SER A 202 14.73 -19.55 -9.39
CA SER A 202 15.13 -18.93 -10.65
C SER A 202 15.79 -17.56 -10.45
N SER A 203 15.39 -16.78 -9.45
CA SER A 203 16.05 -15.51 -9.13
C SER A 203 17.46 -15.73 -8.58
N LEU A 204 17.65 -16.74 -7.73
CA LEU A 204 18.95 -17.11 -7.18
C LEU A 204 19.88 -17.70 -8.26
N ASP A 205 19.35 -18.49 -9.19
CA ASP A 205 20.12 -19.08 -10.29
C ASP A 205 20.69 -18.04 -11.26
N LEU A 206 20.09 -16.84 -11.32
CA LEU A 206 20.56 -15.71 -12.12
C LEU A 206 21.68 -14.91 -11.45
N MET A 207 21.90 -15.11 -10.15
CA MET A 207 22.92 -14.39 -9.38
C MET A 207 24.28 -15.09 -9.51
N ALA A 208 25.31 -14.34 -9.94
CA ALA A 208 26.65 -14.89 -10.17
C ALA A 208 27.41 -15.24 -8.87
N ASP A 209 26.98 -14.68 -7.74
CA ASP A 209 27.54 -14.84 -6.41
C ASP A 209 26.78 -15.87 -5.57
N VAL A 210 25.82 -16.60 -6.14
CA VAL A 210 25.08 -17.64 -5.44
C VAL A 210 25.44 -19.03 -5.98
N LEU A 211 25.84 -19.93 -5.08
CA LEU A 211 26.01 -21.36 -5.38
C LEU A 211 25.17 -22.20 -4.43
N TYR A 212 24.67 -23.34 -4.91
CA TYR A 212 23.99 -24.31 -4.06
C TYR A 212 24.98 -25.20 -3.32
N CYS A 213 24.68 -25.50 -2.06
CA CYS A 213 25.44 -26.47 -1.29
C CYS A 213 25.51 -27.81 -2.07
N PRO A 214 26.71 -28.35 -2.32
CA PRO A 214 26.88 -29.52 -3.18
C PRO A 214 26.38 -30.82 -2.56
N ARG A 215 26.03 -30.83 -1.26
CA ARG A 215 25.43 -31.99 -0.62
C ARG A 215 24.01 -32.20 -1.18
N PRO A 216 23.71 -33.36 -1.79
CA PRO A 216 22.39 -33.63 -2.36
C PRO A 216 21.25 -33.55 -1.35
N SER A 217 21.54 -33.81 -0.07
CA SER A 217 20.58 -33.72 1.03
C SER A 217 20.37 -32.31 1.57
N CYS A 218 21.16 -31.32 1.13
CA CYS A 218 21.13 -29.96 1.67
C CYS A 218 20.66 -28.95 0.60
N GLN A 219 21.42 -28.81 -0.50
CA GLN A 219 21.14 -27.88 -1.61
C GLN A 219 20.70 -26.46 -1.17
N THR A 220 21.10 -25.99 0.01
CA THR A 220 20.80 -24.63 0.45
C THR A 220 21.62 -23.63 -0.37
N PRO A 221 21.04 -22.53 -0.86
CA PRO A 221 21.78 -21.48 -1.53
C PRO A 221 22.81 -20.83 -0.58
N VAL A 222 24.00 -20.57 -1.08
CA VAL A 222 25.14 -20.00 -0.36
C VAL A 222 25.64 -18.79 -1.15
N VAL A 223 25.64 -17.63 -0.50
CA VAL A 223 26.21 -16.40 -1.04
C VAL A 223 27.73 -16.45 -0.90
N LEU A 224 28.44 -16.10 -1.97
CA LEU A 224 29.88 -16.14 -2.06
C LEU A 224 30.49 -14.75 -1.85
N GLU A 225 31.62 -14.73 -1.15
CA GLU A 225 32.44 -13.54 -1.08
C GLU A 225 33.15 -13.27 -2.42
N PRO A 226 33.21 -12.01 -2.89
CA PRO A 226 33.88 -11.65 -4.13
C PRO A 226 35.35 -12.09 -4.13
N GLY A 227 35.73 -12.94 -5.10
CA GLY A 227 37.10 -13.46 -5.22
C GLY A 227 37.45 -14.61 -4.25
N GLY A 228 36.51 -15.06 -3.43
CA GLY A 228 36.69 -16.23 -2.55
C GLY A 228 36.56 -17.56 -3.28
N THR A 229 37.45 -18.51 -2.98
CA THR A 229 37.37 -19.90 -3.49
C THR A 229 36.67 -20.86 -2.52
N MET A 230 36.16 -20.34 -1.41
CA MET A 230 35.52 -21.09 -0.32
C MET A 230 34.08 -20.63 -0.13
N GLY A 231 33.14 -21.57 -0.10
CA GLY A 231 31.77 -21.36 0.36
C GLY A 231 31.49 -22.16 1.63
N ILE A 232 30.76 -21.58 2.59
CA ILE A 232 30.33 -22.25 3.82
C ILE A 232 28.81 -22.27 3.86
N CYS A 233 28.21 -23.46 3.90
CA CYS A 233 26.76 -23.59 3.97
C CYS A 233 26.26 -23.36 5.40
N SER A 234 25.39 -22.35 5.62
CA SER A 234 24.83 -22.04 6.94
C SER A 234 23.89 -23.11 7.52
N ASN A 235 23.35 -24.00 6.67
CA ASN A 235 22.42 -25.05 7.11
C ASN A 235 23.13 -26.31 7.62
N CYS A 236 24.21 -26.74 6.95
CA CYS A 236 24.92 -27.99 7.30
C CYS A 236 26.39 -27.78 7.69
N ASN A 237 26.85 -26.51 7.75
CA ASN A 237 28.22 -26.10 8.05
C ASN A 237 29.28 -26.74 7.15
N TYR A 238 28.90 -27.21 5.96
CA TYR A 238 29.82 -27.81 5.01
C TYR A 238 30.60 -26.71 4.27
N ALA A 239 31.93 -26.73 4.42
CA ALA A 239 32.85 -25.89 3.69
C ALA A 239 33.28 -26.58 2.38
N PHE A 240 33.06 -25.92 1.25
CA PHE A 240 33.34 -26.45 -0.08
C PHE A 240 34.09 -25.45 -0.97
N CYS A 241 34.80 -25.97 -1.96
CA CYS A 241 35.42 -25.15 -2.99
C CYS A 241 34.37 -24.70 -4.01
N THR A 242 34.35 -23.40 -4.33
CA THR A 242 33.42 -22.81 -5.30
C THR A 242 33.64 -23.31 -6.74
N LEU A 243 34.83 -23.81 -7.04
CA LEU A 243 35.23 -24.28 -8.37
C LEU A 243 34.87 -25.76 -8.60
N CYS A 244 35.43 -26.67 -7.78
CA CYS A 244 35.20 -28.12 -7.95
C CYS A 244 34.00 -28.67 -7.19
N LYS A 245 33.35 -27.85 -6.34
CA LYS A 245 32.20 -28.25 -5.50
C LYS A 245 32.49 -29.37 -4.50
N MET A 246 33.76 -29.70 -4.27
CA MET A 246 34.23 -30.68 -3.27
C MET A 246 34.64 -30.00 -1.96
N ALA A 247 35.04 -30.77 -0.95
CA ALA A 247 35.52 -30.24 0.33
C ALA A 247 36.63 -29.21 0.12
N TYR A 248 36.55 -28.08 0.84
CA TYR A 248 37.52 -27.00 0.69
C TYR A 248 38.95 -27.49 1.00
N HIS A 249 39.88 -27.15 0.11
CA HIS A 249 41.23 -27.71 0.11
C HIS A 249 42.35 -26.64 0.20
N ALA A 250 41.99 -25.39 0.51
CA ALA A 250 42.92 -24.28 0.71
C ALA A 250 43.99 -24.16 -0.39
N VAL A 251 45.24 -24.53 -0.09
CA VAL A 251 46.41 -24.39 -0.98
C VAL A 251 46.59 -25.61 -1.91
N ALA A 252 45.90 -26.71 -1.65
CA ALA A 252 45.99 -27.89 -2.52
C ALA A 252 45.34 -27.61 -3.88
N TYR A 253 45.86 -28.26 -4.92
CA TYR A 253 45.41 -28.09 -6.29
C TYR A 253 43.93 -28.48 -6.44
N CYS A 254 43.18 -27.63 -7.13
CA CYS A 254 41.78 -27.89 -7.44
C CYS A 254 41.70 -28.89 -8.60
N ASN A 255 41.20 -30.10 -8.34
CA ASN A 255 40.92 -31.07 -9.39
C ASN A 255 39.60 -30.73 -10.07
N ILE A 256 39.64 -29.75 -10.98
CA ILE A 256 38.52 -29.43 -11.86
C ILE A 256 38.43 -30.57 -12.88
N THR A 257 37.48 -31.48 -12.72
CA THR A 257 37.12 -32.44 -13.76
C THR A 257 36.28 -31.69 -14.79
N PRO A 258 36.74 -31.54 -16.06
CA PRO A 258 35.92 -30.92 -17.09
C PRO A 258 34.75 -31.87 -17.38
N GLY A 259 33.53 -31.38 -17.17
CA GLY A 259 32.28 -32.04 -17.57
C GLY A 259 31.84 -31.60 -18.95
#